data_AF-A0AA39S518-F1
#
_entry.id   AF-A0AA39S518-F1
#
_cell.length_a   1.000
_cell.length_b   1.000
_cell.length_c   1.000
_cell.angle_alpha   90.00
_cell.angle_beta   90.00
_cell.angle_gamma   90.00
#
_symmetry.space_group_name_H-M   'P 1'
#
loop_
_entity.id
_entity.type
_entity.pdbx_description
1 polymer ?
#
loop_
_entity_poly.entity_id
_entity_poly.type
_entity_poly.pdbx_seq_one_letter_code
_entity_poly.pdbx_strand_id
1 'polypeptide(L)'
;MDGNEQIFPLAFGVGDSETNEAWEWFLTRLHKAVGEVDDLVIVSDRKGSITTGVEKVFPNSFHGACAVHLERNMVGHYGRNKALKQYFKRAARMYRESQFLQRMEHLKNINPETAQYVTDAGIERWA
;
A
#
# COMPACT_ATOMS: atom_id res chain seq x y z
N MET A 1 -2.04 10.16 -12.51
CA MET A 1 -1.22 10.21 -13.74
C MET A 1 -1.56 11.50 -14.44
N ASP A 2 -0.61 12.13 -15.12
CA ASP A 2 -0.93 13.27 -15.98
C ASP A 2 -1.72 12.82 -17.22
N GLY A 3 -2.10 13.76 -18.08
CA GLY A 3 -2.78 13.43 -19.35
C GLY A 3 -1.94 12.59 -20.33
N ASN A 4 -0.68 12.31 -20.01
CA ASN A 4 0.25 11.51 -20.80
C ASN A 4 0.61 10.17 -20.12
N GLU A 5 -0.18 9.72 -19.14
CA GLU A 5 0.05 8.49 -18.37
C GLU A 5 1.37 8.47 -17.58
N GLN A 6 1.97 9.64 -17.31
CA GLN A 6 3.20 9.75 -16.54
C GLN A 6 2.92 9.97 -15.05
N ILE A 7 3.92 9.62 -14.24
CA ILE A 7 3.92 9.94 -12.82
C ILE A 7 4.31 11.41 -12.67
N PHE A 8 3.36 12.21 -12.20
CA PHE A 8 3.57 13.62 -11.89
C PHE A 8 3.63 13.81 -10.36
N PRO A 9 4.73 14.35 -9.79
CA PRO A 9 4.80 14.67 -8.38
C PRO A 9 3.81 15.81 -8.04
N LEU A 10 2.79 15.51 -7.23
CA LEU A 10 1.74 16.48 -6.88
C LEU A 10 2.15 17.41 -5.73
N ALA A 11 2.85 16.87 -4.74
CA ALA A 11 3.31 17.60 -3.56
C ALA A 11 4.53 16.92 -2.93
N PHE A 12 5.32 17.68 -2.18
CA PHE A 12 6.36 17.15 -1.29
C PHE A 12 6.23 17.81 0.09
N GLY A 13 6.55 17.06 1.13
CA GLY A 13 6.58 17.53 2.51
C GLY A 13 7.90 17.15 3.16
N VAL A 14 8.46 18.05 3.96
CA VAL A 14 9.64 17.78 4.78
C VAL A 14 9.19 17.91 6.23
N GLY A 15 9.39 16.85 7.00
CA GLY A 15 9.06 16.80 8.42
C GLY A 15 10.13 16.05 9.19
N ASP A 16 10.18 16.28 10.49
CA ASP A 16 11.25 15.76 11.36
C ASP A 16 11.18 14.24 11.55
N SER A 17 9.96 13.66 11.46
CA SER A 17 9.73 12.22 11.60
C SER A 17 8.34 11.81 11.09
N GLU A 18 8.10 10.49 10.97
CA GLU A 18 6.84 9.91 10.50
C GLU A 18 5.80 9.76 11.64
N THR A 19 5.45 10.87 12.30
CA THR A 19 4.45 10.90 13.37
C THR A 19 3.04 11.19 12.85
N ASN A 20 2.05 11.01 13.73
CA ASN A 20 0.66 11.33 13.41
C ASN A 20 0.52 12.82 13.02
N GLU A 21 1.18 13.70 13.74
CA GLU A 21 1.13 15.16 13.54
C GLU A 21 1.75 15.54 12.19
N ALA A 22 2.87 14.92 11.82
CA ALA A 22 3.54 15.20 10.55
C ALA A 22 2.68 14.76 9.35
N TRP A 23 2.09 13.57 9.40
CA TRP A 23 1.23 13.06 8.34
C TRP A 23 -0.09 13.81 8.26
N GLU A 24 -0.72 14.12 9.40
CA GLU A 24 -1.93 14.94 9.42
C GLU A 24 -1.68 16.33 8.83
N TRP A 25 -0.58 16.99 9.21
CA TRP A 25 -0.20 18.28 8.64
C TRP A 25 -0.02 18.19 7.12
N PHE A 26 0.76 17.22 6.63
CA PHE A 26 1.03 17.06 5.21
C PHE A 26 -0.27 16.80 4.43
N LEU A 27 -1.09 15.85 4.89
CA LEU A 27 -2.35 15.50 4.25
C LEU A 27 -3.34 16.66 4.28
N THR A 28 -3.37 17.45 5.35
CA THR A 28 -4.22 18.67 5.43
C THR A 28 -3.78 19.71 4.40
N ARG A 29 -2.46 19.88 4.19
CA ARG A 29 -1.95 20.79 3.14
C ARG A 29 -2.28 20.27 1.75
N LEU A 30 -2.16 18.96 1.53
CA LEU A 30 -2.53 18.33 0.28
C LEU A 30 -4.02 18.52 -0.01
N HIS A 31 -4.89 18.20 0.95
CA HIS A 31 -6.35 18.36 0.86
C HIS A 31 -6.75 19.79 0.49
N LYS A 32 -6.13 20.80 1.10
CA LYS A 32 -6.37 22.20 0.74
C LYS A 32 -6.01 22.54 -0.71
N ALA A 33 -5.04 21.85 -1.31
CA ALA A 33 -4.61 22.08 -2.68
C ALA A 33 -5.47 21.28 -3.69
N VAL A 34 -5.88 20.06 -3.36
CA VAL A 34 -6.62 19.17 -4.27
C VAL A 34 -8.13 19.28 -4.14
N GLY A 35 -8.64 19.68 -2.96
CA GLY A 35 -10.06 19.67 -2.62
C GLY A 35 -10.62 18.26 -2.41
N GLU A 36 -11.95 18.18 -2.43
CA GLU A 36 -12.67 16.90 -2.46
C GLU A 36 -12.62 16.33 -3.89
N VAL A 37 -12.30 15.05 -3.99
CA VAL A 37 -12.22 14.33 -5.27
C VAL A 37 -13.06 13.07 -5.12
N ASP A 38 -14.09 12.93 -5.96
CA ASP A 38 -14.93 11.73 -6.00
C ASP A 38 -14.08 10.51 -6.37
N ASP A 39 -14.36 9.39 -5.71
CA ASP A 39 -13.66 8.11 -5.90
C ASP A 39 -12.13 8.19 -5.72
N LEU A 40 -11.64 9.12 -4.88
CA LEU A 40 -10.22 9.25 -4.58
C LEU A 40 -9.65 7.97 -3.96
N VAL A 41 -8.57 7.46 -4.57
CA VAL A 41 -7.78 6.35 -4.03
C VAL A 41 -6.43 6.87 -3.54
N ILE A 42 -6.14 6.63 -2.26
CA ILE A 42 -4.83 6.89 -1.65
C ILE A 42 -4.15 5.54 -1.44
N VAL A 43 -2.92 5.37 -1.93
CA VAL A 43 -2.14 4.15 -1.76
C VAL A 43 -0.86 4.46 -0.98
N SER A 44 -0.64 3.80 0.15
CA SER A 44 0.53 4.04 1.00
C SER A 44 1.07 2.77 1.68
N ASP A 45 2.17 2.90 2.42
CA ASP A 45 2.79 1.84 3.23
C ASP A 45 1.95 1.41 4.47
N ARG A 46 0.77 2.03 4.67
CA ARG A 46 -0.13 1.80 5.81
C ARG A 46 0.52 1.82 7.20
N LYS A 47 1.64 2.53 7.37
CA LYS A 47 2.13 2.85 8.70
C LYS A 47 1.01 3.52 9.49
N GLY A 48 0.85 3.17 10.77
CA GLY A 48 -0.28 3.61 11.58
C GLY A 48 -0.54 5.11 11.52
N SER A 49 0.53 5.92 11.54
CA SER A 49 0.44 7.37 11.43
C SER A 49 -0.10 7.87 10.09
N ILE A 50 0.19 7.19 8.98
CA ILE A 50 -0.38 7.50 7.66
C ILE A 50 -1.87 7.15 7.64
N THR A 51 -2.23 5.95 8.13
CA THR A 51 -3.62 5.48 8.16
C THR A 51 -4.50 6.44 8.97
N THR A 52 -4.06 6.81 10.18
CA THR A 52 -4.77 7.80 11.01
C THR A 52 -4.92 9.15 10.32
N GLY A 53 -3.86 9.63 9.64
CA GLY A 53 -3.93 10.88 8.89
C GLY A 53 -4.91 10.83 7.71
N VAL A 54 -4.91 9.74 6.94
CA VAL A 54 -5.81 9.55 5.80
C VAL A 54 -7.27 9.45 6.26
N GLU A 55 -7.56 8.63 7.27
CA GLU A 55 -8.92 8.49 7.82
C GLU A 55 -9.46 9.82 8.36
N LYS A 56 -8.58 10.65 8.93
CA LYS A 56 -8.95 11.96 9.48
C LYS A 56 -9.18 13.04 8.42
N VAL A 57 -8.31 13.09 7.40
CA VAL A 57 -8.29 14.20 6.42
C VAL A 57 -9.05 13.86 5.14
N PHE A 58 -9.05 12.60 4.72
CA PHE A 58 -9.72 12.11 3.51
C PHE A 58 -10.69 10.95 3.86
N PRO A 59 -11.70 11.19 4.72
CA PRO A 59 -12.57 10.13 5.24
C PRO A 59 -13.38 9.38 4.17
N ASN A 60 -13.60 10.02 3.02
CA ASN A 60 -14.34 9.44 1.89
C ASN A 60 -13.45 8.73 0.86
N SER A 61 -12.12 8.78 1.03
CA SER A 61 -11.19 8.11 0.12
C SER A 61 -11.08 6.62 0.39
N PHE A 62 -10.81 5.83 -0.64
CA PHE A 62 -10.36 4.46 -0.46
C PHE A 62 -8.87 4.45 -0.12
N HIS A 63 -8.49 3.87 1.02
CA HIS A 63 -7.09 3.74 1.44
C HIS A 63 -6.53 2.34 1.16
N GLY A 64 -5.75 2.23 0.09
CA GLY A 64 -5.06 1.01 -0.34
C GLY A 64 -3.67 0.83 0.27
N ALA A 65 -3.28 -0.42 0.42
CA ALA A 65 -1.95 -0.87 0.80
C ALA A 65 -1.08 -1.02 -0.45
N CYS A 66 0.02 -0.26 -0.50
CA CYS A 66 0.95 -0.34 -1.63
C CYS A 66 1.60 -1.72 -1.70
N ALA A 67 1.31 -2.51 -2.73
CA ALA A 67 1.87 -3.84 -2.92
C ALA A 67 3.42 -3.81 -3.00
N VAL A 68 3.99 -2.73 -3.54
CA VAL A 68 5.46 -2.55 -3.60
C VAL A 68 6.05 -2.40 -2.20
N HIS A 69 5.39 -1.65 -1.31
CA HIS A 69 5.87 -1.51 0.07
C HIS A 69 5.59 -2.78 0.89
N LEU A 70 4.43 -3.40 0.70
CA LEU A 70 4.10 -4.67 1.34
C LEU A 70 5.13 -5.76 1.00
N GLU A 71 5.57 -5.83 -0.26
CA GLU A 71 6.68 -6.71 -0.68
C GLU A 71 8.00 -6.36 0.03
N ARG A 72 8.34 -5.07 0.13
CA ARG A 72 9.58 -4.62 0.76
C ARG A 72 9.59 -4.96 2.24
N ASN A 73 8.49 -4.70 2.94
CA ASN A 73 8.33 -5.02 4.35
C ASN A 73 8.38 -6.52 4.58
N MET A 74 7.65 -7.29 3.77
CA MET A 74 7.70 -8.76 3.78
C MET A 74 9.15 -9.28 3.63
N VAL A 75 9.91 -8.78 2.65
CA VAL A 75 11.31 -9.17 2.44
C VAL A 75 12.22 -8.71 3.59
N GLY A 76 11.91 -7.56 4.21
CA GLY A 76 12.61 -7.07 5.40
C GLY A 76 12.42 -7.97 6.62
N HIS A 77 11.18 -8.44 6.86
CA HIS A 77 10.83 -9.28 8.01
C HIS A 77 11.26 -10.74 7.83
N TYR A 78 11.07 -11.32 6.64
CA TYR A 78 11.23 -12.76 6.40
C TYR A 78 12.46 -13.12 5.55
N GLY A 79 13.30 -12.13 5.25
CA GLY A 79 14.56 -12.30 4.54
C GLY A 79 14.45 -12.22 3.01
N ARG A 80 15.62 -12.12 2.35
CA ARG A 80 15.77 -11.87 0.91
C ARG A 80 15.55 -13.10 0.03
N ASN A 81 14.50 -13.86 0.28
CA ASN A 81 14.13 -15.01 -0.55
C ASN A 81 13.53 -14.54 -1.89
N LYS A 82 14.24 -14.80 -2.99
CA LYS A 82 13.81 -14.44 -4.35
C LYS A 82 12.47 -15.08 -4.73
N ALA A 83 12.21 -16.30 -4.27
CA ALA A 83 10.96 -17.01 -4.56
C ALA A 83 9.77 -16.34 -3.86
N LEU A 84 9.88 -15.99 -2.56
CA LEU A 84 8.83 -15.25 -1.84
C LEU A 84 8.44 -13.97 -2.56
N LYS A 85 9.45 -13.16 -2.90
CA LYS A 85 9.28 -11.93 -3.67
C LYS A 85 8.54 -12.17 -5.00
N GLN A 86 8.94 -13.20 -5.73
CA GLN A 86 8.37 -13.51 -7.05
C GLN A 86 6.92 -14.01 -6.96
N TYR A 87 6.61 -14.88 -6.00
CA TYR A 87 5.25 -15.40 -5.82
C TYR A 87 4.29 -14.32 -5.32
N PHE A 88 4.72 -13.48 -4.37
CA PHE A 88 3.94 -12.33 -3.93
C PHE A 88 3.64 -11.36 -5.09
N LYS A 89 4.67 -10.93 -5.85
CA LYS A 89 4.48 -10.07 -7.04
C LYS A 89 3.50 -10.64 -8.05
N ARG A 90 3.54 -11.96 -8.25
CA ARG A 90 2.62 -12.64 -9.16
C ARG A 90 1.21 -12.64 -8.60
N ALA A 91 1.03 -12.99 -7.32
CA ALA A 91 -0.27 -12.96 -6.65
C ALA A 91 -0.91 -11.58 -6.74
N ALA A 92 -0.19 -10.52 -6.39
CA ALA A 92 -0.68 -9.13 -6.41
C ALA A 92 -1.10 -8.61 -7.81
N ARG A 93 -0.77 -9.34 -8.89
CA ARG A 93 -1.14 -8.99 -10.27
C ARG A 93 -2.19 -9.93 -10.88
N MET A 94 -2.66 -10.93 -10.13
CA MET A 94 -3.64 -11.88 -10.65
C MET A 94 -5.04 -11.27 -10.60
N TYR A 95 -5.71 -11.23 -11.76
CA TYR A 95 -7.10 -10.79 -11.85
C TYR A 95 -8.11 -11.90 -11.51
N ARG A 96 -7.75 -13.17 -11.75
CA ARG A 96 -8.62 -14.32 -11.49
C ARG A 96 -8.35 -14.89 -10.11
N GLU A 97 -9.39 -15.03 -9.31
CA GLU A 97 -9.33 -15.58 -7.95
C GLU A 97 -8.64 -16.96 -7.92
N SER A 98 -8.99 -17.87 -8.82
CA SER A 98 -8.37 -19.21 -8.86
C SER A 98 -6.85 -19.15 -9.08
N GLN A 99 -6.37 -18.21 -9.90
CA GLN A 99 -4.95 -18.00 -10.13
C GLN A 99 -4.29 -17.31 -8.92
N PHE A 100 -4.97 -16.33 -8.31
CA PHE A 100 -4.54 -15.69 -7.09
C PHE A 100 -4.34 -16.70 -5.95
N LEU A 101 -5.37 -17.50 -5.65
CA LEU A 101 -5.33 -18.53 -4.61
C LEU A 101 -4.22 -19.55 -4.88
N GLN A 102 -4.03 -19.96 -6.15
CA GLN A 102 -2.92 -20.82 -6.51
C GLN A 102 -1.56 -20.18 -6.18
N ARG A 103 -1.37 -18.88 -6.42
CA ARG A 103 -0.10 -18.19 -6.09
C ARG A 103 0.08 -18.00 -4.59
N MET A 104 -0.99 -17.71 -3.86
CA MET A 104 -0.98 -17.62 -2.40
C MET A 104 -0.63 -18.97 -1.75
N GLU A 105 -1.13 -20.08 -2.29
CA GLU A 105 -0.78 -21.41 -1.81
C GLU A 105 0.72 -21.73 -2.02
N HIS A 106 1.29 -21.35 -3.18
CA HIS A 106 2.73 -21.48 -3.39
C HIS A 106 3.54 -20.61 -2.41
N LEU A 107 3.08 -19.38 -2.12
CA LEU A 107 3.73 -18.50 -1.16
C LEU A 107 3.73 -19.15 0.24
N LYS A 108 2.58 -19.69 0.66
CA LYS A 108 2.38 -20.40 1.93
C LYS A 108 3.28 -21.63 2.04
N ASN A 109 3.43 -22.40 0.97
CA ASN A 109 4.31 -23.58 0.96
C ASN A 109 5.80 -23.24 1.10
N ILE A 110 6.22 -22.02 0.74
CA ILE A 110 7.60 -21.55 0.94
C ILE A 110 7.78 -21.00 2.35
N ASN A 111 6.86 -20.14 2.79
CA ASN A 111 6.87 -19.58 4.13
C ASN A 111 5.43 -19.24 4.58
N PRO A 112 4.85 -20.03 5.50
CA PRO A 112 3.48 -19.80 5.98
C PRO A 112 3.29 -18.45 6.68
N GLU A 113 4.28 -17.99 7.46
CA GLU A 113 4.22 -16.73 8.19
C GLU A 113 4.18 -15.53 7.24
N THR A 114 4.92 -15.59 6.14
CA THR A 114 4.90 -14.60 5.06
C THR A 114 3.52 -14.53 4.40
N ALA A 115 2.91 -15.70 4.10
CA ALA A 115 1.58 -15.75 3.53
C ALA A 115 0.53 -15.18 4.49
N GLN A 116 0.65 -15.46 5.79
CA GLN A 116 -0.21 -14.88 6.81
C GLN A 116 -0.02 -13.36 6.89
N TYR A 117 1.21 -12.88 6.97
CA TYR A 117 1.54 -11.45 7.05
C TYR A 117 0.89 -10.62 5.93
N VAL A 118 0.99 -11.09 4.68
CA VAL A 118 0.39 -10.36 3.56
C VAL A 118 -1.14 -10.48 3.57
N THR A 119 -1.70 -11.61 4.04
CA THR A 119 -3.15 -11.79 4.18
C THR A 119 -3.73 -10.88 5.26
N ASP A 120 -3.04 -10.74 6.40
CA ASP A 120 -3.39 -9.80 7.48
C ASP A 120 -3.30 -8.34 7.03
N ALA A 121 -2.61 -8.08 5.92
CA ALA A 121 -2.64 -6.78 5.29
C ALA A 121 -3.96 -6.48 4.56
N GLY A 122 -4.93 -7.40 4.50
CA GLY A 122 -6.20 -7.20 3.79
C GLY A 122 -6.01 -7.26 2.28
N ILE A 123 -6.23 -8.43 1.70
CA ILE A 123 -6.02 -8.72 0.27
C ILE A 123 -6.83 -7.75 -0.60
N GLU A 124 -8.04 -7.41 -0.17
CA GLU A 124 -8.94 -6.47 -0.82
C GLU A 124 -8.41 -5.03 -0.87
N ARG A 125 -7.37 -4.72 -0.09
CA ARG A 125 -6.75 -3.40 -0.05
C ARG A 125 -5.43 -3.33 -0.81
N TRP A 126 -4.92 -4.43 -1.37
CA TRP A 126 -3.66 -4.39 -2.11
C TRP A 126 -3.80 -3.57 -3.40
N ALA A 127 -2.90 -2.61 -3.61
CA ALA A 127 -2.89 -1.69 -4.74
C ALA A 127 -1.48 -1.45 -5.30
#